data_AF-A0A853ID80-F1
#
_entry.id   AF-A0A853ID80-F1
#
_cell.length_a   1.000
_cell.length_b   1.000
_cell.length_c   1.000
_cell.angle_alpha   90.00
_cell.angle_beta   90.00
_cell.angle_gamma   90.00
#
_symmetry.space_group_name_H-M   'P 1'
#
loop_
_entity.id
_entity.type
_entity.pdbx_description
1 polymer ?
#
loop_
_entity_poly.entity_id
_entity_poly.type
_entity_poly.pdbx_seq_one_letter_code
_entity_poly.pdbx_strand_id
1 'polypeptide(L)'
;MFGISKDVALLSGTNAYLTLGLGAYIKDNDTNRIGSKFTFGERLAVGYRFNNGVALELYARHFSNGSLTKENSGQNFAGLSVGYTF
;
A
#
# COMPACT_ATOMS: atom_id res chain seq x y z
N MET A 1 12.57 -6.29 1.42
CA MET A 1 11.17 -6.55 1.80
C MET A 1 10.52 -7.26 0.63
N PHE A 2 10.04 -8.47 0.85
CA PHE A 2 9.29 -9.24 -0.16
C PHE A 2 7.84 -9.32 0.28
N GLY A 3 6.90 -9.37 -0.65
CA GLY A 3 5.50 -9.48 -0.27
C GLY A 3 4.59 -9.60 -1.47
N ILE A 4 3.37 -10.02 -1.19
CA ILE A 4 2.27 -10.02 -2.14
C ILE A 4 1.25 -8.99 -1.69
N SER A 5 0.79 -8.18 -2.63
CA SER A 5 -0.32 -7.26 -2.39
C SER A 5 -1.30 -7.34 -3.55
N LYS A 6 -2.57 -7.16 -3.22
CA LYS A 6 -3.63 -7.04 -4.20
C LYS A 6 -4.40 -5.77 -3.93
N ASP A 7 -4.48 -4.92 -4.95
CA ASP A 7 -5.30 -3.72 -4.95
C ASP A 7 -6.62 -3.99 -5.68
N VAL A 8 -7.70 -3.48 -5.11
CA VAL A 8 -9.06 -3.57 -5.64
C VAL A 8 -9.59 -2.14 -5.80
N ALA A 9 -10.08 -1.82 -6.99
CA ALA A 9 -10.78 -0.55 -7.22
C ALA A 9 -12.16 -0.63 -6.54
N LEU A 10 -12.38 0.21 -5.53
CA LEU A 10 -13.68 0.37 -4.89
C LEU A 10 -14.59 1.26 -5.72
N LEU A 11 -14.04 2.34 -6.27
CA LEU A 11 -14.71 3.27 -7.16
C LEU A 11 -13.83 3.43 -8.40
N SER A 12 -14.44 3.32 -9.57
CA SER A 12 -13.76 3.54 -10.85
C SER A 12 -14.66 4.35 -11.75
N GLY A 13 -14.41 5.66 -11.82
CA GLY A 13 -15.03 6.55 -12.80
C GLY A 13 -14.23 6.58 -14.11
N THR A 14 -14.61 7.47 -15.02
CA THR A 14 -13.96 7.62 -16.34
C THR A 14 -12.47 7.94 -16.23
N ASN A 15 -12.11 8.80 -15.27
CA ASN A 15 -10.73 9.26 -15.07
C ASN A 15 -10.29 9.09 -13.62
N ALA A 16 -11.18 9.24 -12.64
CA ALA A 16 -10.84 9.11 -11.22
C ALA A 16 -11.15 7.72 -10.69
N TYR A 17 -10.33 7.21 -9.77
CA TYR A 17 -10.54 5.94 -9.11
C TYR A 17 -10.08 5.96 -7.66
N LEU A 18 -10.70 5.11 -6.85
CA LEU A 18 -10.35 4.86 -5.47
C LEU A 18 -10.03 3.37 -5.34
N THR A 19 -8.87 3.05 -4.79
CA THR A 19 -8.42 1.68 -4.57
C THR A 19 -8.16 1.43 -3.09
N LEU A 20 -8.51 0.22 -2.67
CA LEU A 20 -8.06 -0.37 -1.42
C LEU A 20 -7.22 -1.60 -1.75
N GLY A 21 -6.06 -1.70 -1.12
CA GLY A 21 -5.13 -2.79 -1.26
C GLY A 21 -4.83 -3.44 0.07
N LEU A 22 -4.77 -4.76 0.05
CA LEU A 22 -4.29 -5.55 1.17
C LEU A 22 -3.09 -6.36 0.70
N GLY A 23 -2.05 -6.40 1.53
CA GLY A 23 -0.85 -7.15 1.26
C GLY A 23 -0.26 -7.78 2.50
N ALA A 24 0.50 -8.83 2.29
CA ALA A 24 1.29 -9.51 3.28
C ALA A 24 2.76 -9.44 2.85
N TYR A 25 3.62 -9.04 3.77
CA TYR A 25 5.01 -8.72 3.51
C TYR A 25 5.89 -9.43 4.52
N ILE A 26 7.01 -9.95 4.03
CA ILE A 26 8.12 -10.46 4.83
C ILE A 26 9.21 -9.39 4.83
N LYS A 27 9.49 -8.84 6.02
CA LYS A 27 10.53 -7.84 6.22
C LYS A 27 11.69 -8.47 6.99
N ASP A 28 12.91 -8.23 6.54
CA ASP A 28 14.10 -8.75 7.23
C ASP A 28 14.34 -7.97 8.52
N ASN A 29 14.86 -8.67 9.52
CA ASN A 29 14.88 -8.23 10.92
C ASN A 29 16.10 -7.32 11.22
N ASP A 30 16.40 -6.37 10.35
CA ASP A 30 17.62 -5.54 10.44
C ASP A 30 17.45 -4.33 11.37
N THR A 31 16.23 -4.07 11.84
CA THR A 31 15.97 -3.05 12.87
C THR A 31 14.94 -3.57 13.87
N ASN A 32 15.38 -3.62 15.12
CA ASN A 32 14.73 -4.13 16.34
C ASN A 32 13.42 -3.38 16.70
N ARG A 33 12.45 -3.25 15.78
CA ARG A 33 11.21 -2.45 15.95
C ARG A 33 9.91 -3.17 15.56
N ILE A 34 9.99 -4.31 14.85
CA ILE A 34 8.84 -5.18 14.59
C ILE A 34 9.33 -6.62 14.80
N GLY A 35 9.03 -7.19 15.96
CA GLY A 35 9.47 -8.55 16.35
C GLY A 35 8.83 -9.71 15.58
N SER A 36 8.26 -9.45 14.41
CA SER A 36 7.63 -10.43 13.54
C SER A 36 8.14 -10.22 12.11
N LYS A 37 8.68 -11.28 11.50
CA LYS A 37 9.13 -11.23 10.09
C LYS A 37 7.97 -10.96 9.13
N PHE A 38 6.73 -11.15 9.57
CA PHE A 38 5.52 -11.04 8.77
C PHE A 38 4.73 -9.79 9.15
N THR A 39 4.42 -8.94 8.18
CA THR A 39 3.61 -7.73 8.35
C THR A 39 2.48 -7.69 7.33
N PHE A 40 1.31 -7.25 7.77
CA PHE A 40 0.21 -6.89 6.91
C PHE A 40 0.33 -5.42 6.52
N GLY A 41 0.01 -5.10 5.27
CA GLY A 41 0.01 -3.73 4.76
C GLY A 41 -1.31 -3.43 4.09
N GLU A 42 -1.98 -2.38 4.56
CA GLU A 42 -3.20 -1.85 3.98
C GLU A 42 -2.83 -0.61 3.19
N ARG A 43 -3.28 -0.49 1.93
CA ARG A 43 -3.07 0.67 1.06
C ARG A 43 -4.44 1.25 0.72
N LEU A 44 -4.60 2.55 0.91
CA LEU A 44 -5.71 3.31 0.36
C LEU A 44 -5.13 4.30 -0.63
N ALA A 45 -5.60 4.30 -1.87
CA ALA A 45 -5.11 5.24 -2.88
C ALA A 45 -6.26 5.83 -3.69
N VAL A 46 -6.16 7.13 -3.97
CA VAL A 46 -7.01 7.84 -4.92
C VAL A 46 -6.17 8.25 -6.11
N GLY A 47 -6.67 8.01 -7.31
CA GLY A 47 -5.94 8.28 -8.54
C GLY A 47 -6.77 8.95 -9.61
N TYR A 48 -6.07 9.59 -10.54
CA TYR A 48 -6.61 10.20 -11.74
C TYR A 48 -5.80 9.76 -12.95
N ARG A 49 -6.48 9.21 -13.95
CA ARG A 49 -5.93 8.80 -15.24
C ARG A 49 -6.27 9.84 -16.29
N PHE A 50 -5.24 10.40 -16.90
CA PHE A 50 -5.33 11.32 -18.01
C PHE A 50 -5.49 10.56 -19.33
N ASN A 51 -6.13 11.19 -20.30
CA ASN A 51 -6.39 10.58 -21.62
C ASN A 51 -5.12 10.29 -22.42
N ASN A 52 -3.97 10.83 -21.99
CA ASN A 52 -2.66 10.59 -22.60
C ASN A 52 -1.95 9.34 -22.03
N GLY A 53 -2.61 8.52 -21.20
CA GLY A 53 -2.04 7.31 -20.62
C GLY A 53 -1.30 7.52 -19.29
N VAL A 54 -1.12 8.76 -18.84
CA VAL A 54 -0.54 9.07 -17.53
C VAL A 54 -1.58 8.84 -16.43
N ALA A 55 -1.17 8.27 -15.31
CA ALA A 55 -1.95 8.16 -14.10
C ALA A 55 -1.18 8.75 -12.91
N LEU A 56 -1.85 9.56 -12.11
CA LEU A 56 -1.35 10.04 -10.82
C LEU A 56 -2.13 9.38 -9.70
N GLU A 57 -1.46 8.95 -8.65
CA GLU A 57 -2.10 8.43 -7.44
C GLU A 57 -1.50 9.09 -6.19
N LEU A 58 -2.38 9.46 -5.27
CA LEU A 58 -2.02 9.72 -3.89
C LEU A 58 -2.39 8.48 -3.07
N TYR A 59 -1.45 7.98 -2.27
CA TYR A 59 -1.69 6.79 -1.47
C TYR A 59 -1.25 6.99 -0.02
N ALA A 60 -2.02 6.41 0.88
CA ALA A 60 -1.63 6.12 2.25
C ALA A 60 -1.48 4.61 2.39
N ARG A 61 -0.44 4.17 3.10
CA ARG A 61 -0.21 2.76 3.42
C ARG A 61 0.09 2.61 4.89
N HIS A 62 -0.68 1.78 5.56
CA HIS A 62 -0.49 1.41 6.96
C HIS A 62 0.05 -0.01 7.03
N PHE A 63 1.20 -0.21 7.68
CA PHE A 63 1.68 -1.56 8.00
C PHE A 63 1.40 -1.89 9.46
N SER A 64 0.77 -3.03 9.69
CA SER A 64 0.50 -3.57 11.02
C SER A 64 0.95 -5.03 11.11
N ASN A 65 1.25 -5.48 12.32
CA ASN A 65 1.55 -6.89 12.60
C ASN A 65 0.29 -7.71 12.95
N GLY A 66 -0.92 -7.16 12.75
CA GLY A 66 -2.18 -7.88 13.04
C GLY A 66 -2.29 -8.46 14.46
N SER A 67 -1.60 -7.87 15.44
CA SER A 67 -1.52 -8.34 16.84
C SER A 67 -0.80 -9.69 17.08
N LEU A 68 0.04 -10.16 16.15
CA LEU A 68 0.82 -11.40 16.33
C LEU A 68 1.95 -11.31 17.37
N THR A 69 2.49 -10.11 17.66
CA THR A 69 3.42 -9.88 18.78
C THR A 69 3.17 -8.52 19.46
N LYS A 70 3.60 -8.40 20.73
CA LYS A 70 3.30 -7.29 21.67
C LYS A 70 3.84 -5.90 21.26
N GLU A 71 4.88 -5.84 20.43
CA GLU A 71 5.41 -4.58 19.89
C GLU A 71 4.94 -4.38 18.46
N ASN A 72 4.05 -3.39 18.26
CA ASN A 72 3.56 -3.00 16.94
C ASN A 72 3.64 -1.47 16.82
N SER A 73 4.86 -0.95 16.64
CA SER A 73 5.06 0.43 16.20
C SER A 73 4.68 0.50 14.72
N GLY A 74 3.36 0.49 14.46
CA GLY A 74 2.78 0.52 13.12
C GLY A 74 3.38 1.67 12.31
N GLN A 75 3.78 1.36 11.07
CA GLN A 75 4.43 2.33 10.20
C GLN A 75 3.43 2.85 9.18
N ASN A 76 3.15 4.15 9.27
CA ASN A 76 2.33 4.87 8.32
C ASN A 76 3.21 5.49 7.25
N PHE A 77 2.86 5.27 5.99
CA PHE A 77 3.48 5.88 4.84
C PHE A 77 2.43 6.62 4.04
N ALA A 78 2.76 7.81 3.55
CA ALA A 78 1.97 8.50 2.55
C ALA A 78 2.91 8.84 1.39
N GLY A 79 2.39 8.81 0.17
CA GLY A 79 3.20 9.06 -1.01
C GLY A 79 2.38 9.38 -2.24
N LEU A 80 3.11 9.78 -3.28
CA LEU A 80 2.59 10.02 -4.61
C LEU A 80 3.19 8.98 -5.56
N SER A 81 2.40 8.50 -6.51
CA SER A 81 2.81 7.60 -7.58
C SER A 81 2.44 8.21 -8.93
N VAL A 82 3.32 8.03 -9.90
CA VAL A 82 3.10 8.38 -11.30
C VAL A 82 3.27 7.11 -12.12
N GLY A 83 2.24 6.75 -12.88
CA GLY A 83 2.25 5.62 -13.80
C GLY A 83 2.00 6.09 -15.22
N TYR A 84 2.49 5.33 -16.19
CA TYR A 84 2.21 5.54 -17.61
C TYR A 84 1.83 4.21 -18.25
N THR A 85 0.72 4.18 -18.98
CA THR A 85 0.25 3.01 -19.73
C THR A 85 0.43 3.29 -21.23
N PHE A 86 1.11 2.38 -21.92
CA PHE A 86 1.31 2.38 -23.37
C PHE A 86 0.35 1.40 -24.07
#